data_AF-A0A9Q1MC33-F1
#
_entry.id   AF-A0A9Q1MC33-F1
#
_cell.length_a   1.000
_cell.length_b   1.000
_cell.length_c   1.000
_cell.angle_alpha   90.00
_cell.angle_beta   90.00
_cell.angle_gamma   90.00
#
_symmetry.space_group_name_H-M   'P 1'
#
loop_
_entity.id
_entity.type
_entity.pdbx_description
1 polymer ?
#
loop_
_entity_poly.entity_id
_entity_poly.type
_entity_poly.pdbx_seq_one_letter_code
_entity_poly.pdbx_strand_id
1 'polypeptide(L)'
;MEATHLKNQQATIRRLEKRCRQLEQQMEEKVKEVVEIKQRSLAEENQKTLEVLKEREQLLQDQLRQAQESVSTMQKLHELAQSQLFEVRAQSVSLLMDEVERAQAHLLSLEREKGLLRSQLQTANEDNDHKNSDNLDANSSLETSLIANEKIISELNTELHNLENTLSNEREQHMKEIKKLNALLNEKEVALEKLKEELQTRPTTKLVDDLREKVKILQAVGYNTIEAEDWEVATSGQEMSKLESLLLDKNRKVEHELTQLKVQLSERTTSLESSEANIVELTAKLNEQQRLIQKLEDDILKGYTSKNRQSTLVDDWDLSKSGGKEASENAEQRRVSSGQDQSSTLKVICNQRDRLCARLQETEEEIRRLNDKIGA
;
A
#
# COMPACT_ATOMS: atom_id res chain seq x y z
N MET A 1 23.51 -41.21 64.74
CA MET A 1 23.77 -40.26 63.64
C MET A 1 22.78 -40.41 62.48
N GLU A 2 22.31 -41.62 62.16
CA GLU A 2 21.34 -41.85 61.07
C GLU A 2 19.95 -41.24 61.34
N ALA A 3 19.42 -41.35 62.56
CA ALA A 3 18.11 -40.80 62.93
C ALA A 3 18.03 -39.26 62.79
N THR A 4 19.12 -38.54 63.08
CA THR A 4 19.21 -37.09 62.91
C THR A 4 19.29 -36.68 61.45
N HIS A 5 19.97 -37.47 60.61
CA HIS A 5 20.03 -37.26 59.17
C HIS A 5 18.67 -37.49 58.50
N LEU A 6 17.97 -38.58 58.87
CA LEU A 6 16.60 -38.87 58.40
C LEU A 6 15.62 -37.76 58.79
N LYS A 7 15.71 -37.22 60.02
CA LYS A 7 14.87 -36.11 60.47
C LYS A 7 15.12 -34.82 59.68
N ASN A 8 16.38 -34.53 59.36
CA ASN A 8 16.73 -33.39 58.52
C ASN A 8 16.24 -33.56 57.07
N GLN A 9 16.37 -34.77 56.51
CA GLN A 9 15.82 -35.08 55.19
C GLN A 9 14.29 -34.95 55.16
N GLN A 10 13.59 -35.44 56.18
CA GLN A 10 12.13 -35.27 56.30
C GLN A 10 11.72 -33.80 56.41
N ALA A 11 12.50 -32.97 57.13
CA ALA A 11 12.24 -31.53 57.21
C ALA A 11 12.44 -30.84 55.86
N THR A 12 13.44 -31.24 55.08
CA THR A 12 13.68 -30.73 53.73
C THR A 12 12.58 -31.15 52.76
N ILE A 13 12.18 -32.43 52.77
CA ILE A 13 11.08 -32.95 51.95
C ILE A 13 9.79 -32.15 52.22
N ARG A 14 9.41 -31.96 53.49
CA ARG A 14 8.22 -31.14 53.84
C ARG A 14 8.29 -29.70 53.35
N ARG A 15 9.49 -29.08 53.38
CA ARG A 15 9.68 -27.72 52.85
C ARG A 15 9.53 -27.69 51.33
N LEU A 16 10.08 -28.69 50.63
CA LEU A 16 9.95 -28.82 49.19
C LEU A 16 8.50 -29.08 48.78
N GLU A 17 7.80 -30.01 49.45
CA GLU A 17 6.37 -30.26 49.23
C GLU A 17 5.52 -28.99 49.44
N LYS A 18 5.80 -28.23 50.51
CA LYS A 18 5.11 -26.96 50.75
C LYS A 18 5.39 -25.94 49.64
N ARG A 19 6.64 -25.86 49.15
CA ARG A 19 7.01 -24.99 48.05
C ARG A 19 6.37 -25.42 46.73
N CYS A 20 6.31 -26.72 46.45
CA CYS A 20 5.60 -27.26 45.28
C CYS A 20 4.12 -26.88 45.32
N ARG A 21 3.43 -27.11 46.45
CA ARG A 21 2.02 -26.71 46.61
C ARG A 21 1.79 -25.21 46.43
N GLN A 22 2.71 -24.38 46.92
CA GLN A 22 2.63 -22.93 46.74
C GLN A 22 2.81 -22.53 45.27
N LEU A 23 3.73 -23.17 44.55
CA LEU A 23 3.93 -22.93 43.12
C LEU A 23 2.73 -23.41 42.30
N GLU A 24 2.16 -24.57 42.63
CA GLU A 24 0.94 -25.10 42.02
C GLU A 24 -0.23 -24.12 42.19
N GLN A 25 -0.47 -23.64 43.42
CA GLN A 25 -1.54 -22.67 43.68
C GLN A 25 -1.32 -21.35 42.93
N GLN A 26 -0.08 -20.83 42.91
CA GLN A 26 0.25 -19.63 42.14
C GLN A 26 0.04 -19.83 40.64
N MET A 27 0.35 -21.01 40.10
CA MET A 27 0.10 -21.34 38.70
C MET A 27 -1.40 -21.44 38.42
N GLU A 28 -2.19 -22.08 39.28
CA GLU A 28 -3.64 -22.15 39.13
C GLU A 28 -4.30 -20.77 39.17
N GLU A 29 -3.87 -19.89 40.09
CA GLU A 29 -4.36 -18.52 40.18
C GLU A 29 -4.03 -17.71 38.91
N LYS A 30 -2.80 -17.81 38.41
CA LYS A 30 -2.40 -17.17 37.14
C LYS A 30 -3.18 -17.71 35.95
N VAL A 31 -3.39 -19.02 35.87
CA VAL A 31 -4.17 -19.63 34.79
C VAL A 31 -5.62 -19.14 34.83
N LYS A 32 -6.23 -19.06 36.03
CA LYS A 32 -7.58 -18.50 36.19
C LYS A 32 -7.64 -17.04 35.74
N GLU A 33 -6.69 -16.21 36.15
CA GLU A 33 -6.63 -14.81 35.75
C GLU A 33 -6.49 -14.64 34.23
N VAL A 34 -5.59 -15.41 33.60
CA VAL A 34 -5.42 -15.40 32.14
C VAL A 34 -6.69 -15.84 31.41
N VAL A 35 -7.37 -16.89 31.90
CA VAL A 35 -8.62 -17.35 31.32
C VAL A 35 -9.72 -16.30 31.46
N GLU A 36 -9.84 -15.64 32.61
CA GLU A 36 -10.82 -14.56 32.81
C GLU A 36 -10.54 -13.37 31.89
N ILE A 37 -9.29 -12.95 31.75
CA ILE A 37 -8.90 -11.87 30.84
C ILE A 37 -9.23 -12.25 29.40
N LYS A 38 -8.89 -13.48 28.97
CA LYS A 38 -9.18 -13.96 27.61
C LYS A 38 -10.68 -14.06 27.35
N GLN A 39 -11.48 -14.49 28.34
CA GLN A 39 -12.94 -14.51 28.24
C GLN A 39 -13.53 -13.11 28.12
N ARG A 40 -13.07 -12.14 28.95
CA ARG A 40 -13.52 -10.74 28.85
C ARG A 40 -13.13 -10.12 27.50
N SER A 41 -11.89 -10.31 27.07
CA SER A 41 -11.41 -9.82 25.77
C SER A 41 -12.23 -10.37 24.61
N LEU A 42 -12.51 -11.68 24.61
CA LEU A 42 -13.32 -12.32 23.58
C LEU A 42 -14.78 -11.84 23.60
N ALA A 43 -15.34 -11.59 24.78
CA ALA A 43 -16.68 -11.00 24.89
C ALA A 43 -16.72 -9.56 24.36
N GLU A 44 -15.70 -8.74 24.66
CA GLU A 44 -15.59 -7.37 24.14
C GLU A 44 -15.39 -7.33 22.63
N GLU A 45 -14.58 -8.23 22.07
CA GLU A 45 -14.38 -8.33 20.62
C GLU A 45 -15.67 -8.78 19.91
N ASN A 46 -16.36 -9.78 20.45
CA ASN A 46 -17.66 -10.22 19.93
C ASN A 46 -18.71 -9.11 20.01
N GLN A 47 -18.70 -8.30 21.07
CA GLN A 47 -19.60 -7.16 21.20
C GLN A 47 -19.29 -6.08 20.14
N LYS A 48 -18.01 -5.72 19.96
CA LYS A 48 -17.58 -4.73 18.94
C LYS A 48 -17.91 -5.19 17.53
N THR A 49 -17.66 -6.45 17.19
CA THR A 49 -18.00 -7.00 15.87
C THR A 49 -19.51 -6.98 15.62
N LEU A 50 -20.31 -7.30 16.64
CA LEU A 50 -21.77 -7.25 16.57
C LEU A 50 -22.31 -5.82 16.41
N GLU A 51 -21.69 -4.83 17.06
CA GLU A 51 -22.03 -3.40 16.87
C GLU A 51 -21.74 -2.93 15.44
N VAL A 52 -20.55 -3.24 14.90
CA VAL A 52 -20.20 -2.91 13.50
C VAL A 52 -21.16 -3.56 12.50
N LEU A 53 -21.56 -4.82 12.75
CA LEU A 53 -22.53 -5.51 11.89
C LEU A 53 -23.92 -4.86 11.97
N LYS A 54 -24.35 -4.41 13.15
CA LYS A 54 -25.63 -3.69 13.33
C LYS A 54 -25.62 -2.33 12.63
N GLU A 55 -24.55 -1.56 12.75
CA GLU A 55 -24.41 -0.27 12.04
C GLU A 55 -24.45 -0.47 10.53
N ARG A 56 -23.74 -1.49 10.03
CA ARG A 56 -23.78 -1.86 8.61
C ARG A 56 -25.19 -2.27 8.16
N GLU A 57 -25.90 -3.07 8.97
CA GLU A 57 -27.27 -3.48 8.67
C GLU A 57 -28.21 -2.27 8.59
N GLN A 58 -28.11 -1.33 9.54
CA GLN A 58 -28.91 -0.10 9.54
C GLN A 58 -28.64 0.74 8.29
N LEU A 59 -27.37 0.92 7.91
CA LEU A 59 -27.01 1.65 6.69
C LEU A 59 -27.59 0.99 5.43
N LEU A 60 -27.55 -0.34 5.35
CA LEU A 60 -28.13 -1.08 4.24
C LEU A 60 -29.67 -0.98 4.21
N GLN A 61 -30.32 -1.00 5.37
CA GLN A 61 -31.77 -0.80 5.48
C GLN A 61 -32.16 0.63 5.04
N ASP A 62 -31.40 1.65 5.42
CA ASP A 62 -31.63 3.03 4.99
C ASP A 62 -31.45 3.21 3.48
N GLN A 63 -30.41 2.61 2.90
CA GLN A 63 -30.20 2.61 1.45
C GLN A 63 -31.34 1.90 0.72
N LEU A 64 -31.81 0.76 1.24
CA LEU A 64 -32.94 0.04 0.67
C LEU A 64 -34.22 0.88 0.70
N ARG A 65 -34.50 1.54 1.83
CA ARG A 65 -35.65 2.44 1.97
C ARG A 65 -35.58 3.60 0.98
N GLN A 66 -34.42 4.25 0.87
CA GLN A 66 -34.22 5.35 -0.09
C GLN A 66 -34.42 4.88 -1.55
N ALA A 67 -33.90 3.72 -1.90
CA ALA A 67 -34.11 3.13 -3.23
C ALA A 67 -35.59 2.83 -3.48
N GLN A 68 -36.30 2.24 -2.51
CA GLN A 68 -37.74 1.98 -2.60
C GLN A 68 -38.56 3.26 -2.76
N GLU A 69 -38.23 4.31 -2.01
CA GLU A 69 -38.87 5.63 -2.13
C GLU A 69 -38.63 6.20 -3.54
N SER A 70 -37.40 6.14 -4.06
CA SER A 70 -37.07 6.62 -5.41
C SER A 70 -37.80 5.87 -6.52
N VAL A 71 -37.99 4.56 -6.37
CA VAL A 71 -38.78 3.76 -7.32
C VAL A 71 -40.25 4.15 -7.22
N SER A 72 -40.78 4.34 -6.02
CA SER A 72 -42.17 4.76 -5.82
C SER A 72 -42.44 6.16 -6.41
N THR A 73 -41.48 7.08 -6.33
CA THR A 73 -41.62 8.41 -6.93
C THR A 73 -41.54 8.33 -8.45
N MET A 74 -40.64 7.52 -9.01
CA MET A 74 -40.56 7.28 -10.45
C MET A 74 -41.86 6.64 -10.98
N GLN A 75 -42.43 5.67 -10.27
CA GLN A 75 -43.70 5.04 -10.64
C GLN A 75 -44.84 6.07 -10.69
N LYS A 76 -44.97 6.92 -9.67
CA LYS A 76 -45.98 8.00 -9.66
C LYS A 76 -45.79 8.98 -10.81
N LEU A 77 -44.55 9.37 -11.10
CA LEU A 77 -44.24 10.24 -12.25
C LEU A 77 -44.56 9.56 -13.57
N HIS A 78 -44.31 8.26 -13.70
CA HIS A 78 -44.65 7.49 -14.88
C HIS A 78 -46.16 7.41 -15.09
N GLU A 79 -46.94 7.13 -14.04
CA GLU A 79 -48.40 7.13 -14.08
C GLU A 79 -48.97 8.50 -14.49
N LEU A 80 -48.40 9.58 -13.94
CA LEU A 80 -48.78 10.96 -14.31
C LEU A 80 -48.45 11.28 -15.79
N ALA A 81 -47.26 10.90 -16.26
CA ALA A 81 -46.89 11.10 -17.66
C ALA A 81 -47.78 10.27 -18.61
N GLN A 82 -48.12 9.04 -18.22
CA GLN A 82 -48.99 8.17 -18.99
C GLN A 82 -50.43 8.71 -19.05
N SER A 83 -50.96 9.24 -17.95
CA SER A 83 -52.29 9.86 -17.94
C SER A 83 -52.35 11.11 -18.82
N GLN A 84 -51.33 11.97 -18.75
CA GLN A 84 -51.21 13.14 -19.64
C GLN A 84 -51.14 12.74 -21.12
N LEU A 85 -50.37 11.72 -21.47
CA LEU A 85 -50.31 11.21 -22.85
C LEU A 85 -51.67 10.67 -23.32
N PHE A 86 -52.41 9.99 -22.45
CA PHE A 86 -53.75 9.50 -22.77
C PHE A 86 -54.72 10.67 -22.98
N GLU A 87 -54.65 11.70 -22.15
CA GLU A 87 -55.47 12.90 -22.26
C GLU A 87 -55.21 13.66 -23.56
N VAL A 88 -53.94 13.93 -23.90
CA VAL A 88 -53.56 14.59 -25.17
C VAL A 88 -54.03 13.78 -26.37
N ARG A 89 -53.90 12.44 -26.30
CA ARG A 89 -54.37 11.56 -27.37
C ARG A 89 -55.90 11.61 -27.51
N ALA A 90 -56.63 11.65 -26.40
CA ALA A 90 -58.08 11.78 -26.41
C ALA A 90 -58.53 13.14 -26.98
N GLN A 91 -57.89 14.24 -26.57
CA GLN A 91 -58.14 15.58 -27.12
C GLN A 91 -57.87 15.63 -28.62
N SER A 92 -56.76 15.04 -29.09
CA SER A 92 -56.43 14.99 -30.52
C SER A 92 -57.48 14.22 -31.33
N VAL A 93 -58.01 13.10 -30.80
CA VAL A 93 -59.08 12.34 -31.47
C VAL A 93 -60.38 13.15 -31.51
N SER A 94 -60.72 13.87 -30.44
CA SER A 94 -61.88 14.76 -30.41
C SER A 94 -61.78 15.86 -31.47
N LEU A 95 -60.63 16.53 -31.56
CA LEU A 95 -60.42 17.60 -32.55
C LEU A 95 -60.50 17.07 -34.00
N LEU A 96 -59.98 15.87 -34.25
CA LEU A 96 -60.10 15.23 -35.56
C LEU A 96 -61.56 14.88 -35.88
N MET A 97 -62.34 14.44 -34.89
CA MET A 97 -63.76 14.16 -35.05
C MET A 97 -64.54 15.45 -35.36
N ASP A 98 -64.28 16.53 -34.63
CA ASP A 98 -64.90 17.85 -34.88
C ASP A 98 -64.57 18.40 -36.28
N GLU A 99 -63.32 18.21 -36.75
CA GLU A 99 -62.91 18.61 -38.10
C GLU A 99 -63.62 17.79 -39.19
N VAL A 100 -63.79 16.49 -38.96
CA VAL A 100 -64.54 15.60 -39.86
C VAL A 100 -66.01 16.01 -39.91
N GLU A 101 -66.63 16.29 -38.77
CA GLU A 101 -68.03 16.77 -38.72
C GLU A 101 -68.18 18.13 -39.42
N ARG A 102 -67.25 19.07 -39.20
CA ARG A 102 -67.26 20.38 -39.88
C ARG A 102 -67.10 20.23 -41.39
N ALA A 103 -66.15 19.40 -41.84
CA ALA A 103 -65.96 19.12 -43.27
C ALA A 103 -67.20 18.47 -43.89
N GLN A 104 -67.85 17.53 -43.19
CA GLN A 104 -69.11 16.93 -43.62
C GLN A 104 -70.25 17.95 -43.70
N ALA A 105 -70.37 18.86 -42.73
CA ALA A 105 -71.38 19.91 -42.74
C ALA A 105 -71.17 20.88 -43.93
N HIS A 106 -69.92 21.26 -44.21
CA HIS A 106 -69.56 22.05 -45.38
C HIS A 106 -69.90 21.33 -46.69
N LEU A 107 -69.61 20.03 -46.77
CA LEU A 107 -69.90 19.20 -47.93
C LEU A 107 -71.41 19.15 -48.19
N LEU A 108 -72.22 18.92 -47.14
CA LEU A 108 -73.68 18.95 -47.24
C LEU A 108 -74.22 20.34 -47.61
N SER A 109 -73.60 21.43 -47.16
CA SER A 109 -73.96 22.79 -47.57
C SER A 109 -73.67 23.01 -49.05
N LEU A 110 -72.48 22.64 -49.51
CA LEU A 110 -72.10 22.72 -50.93
C LEU A 110 -72.97 21.84 -51.82
N GLU A 111 -73.40 20.67 -51.34
CA GLU A 111 -74.35 19.81 -52.06
C GLU A 111 -75.73 20.47 -52.18
N ARG A 112 -76.21 21.11 -51.12
CA ARG A 112 -77.46 21.90 -51.15
C ARG A 112 -77.34 23.11 -52.08
N GLU A 113 -76.25 23.87 -51.99
CA GLU A 113 -75.97 25.01 -52.88
C GLU A 113 -75.85 24.57 -54.33
N LYS A 114 -75.17 23.46 -54.62
CA LYS A 114 -75.12 22.89 -55.97
C LYS A 114 -76.50 22.47 -56.47
N GLY A 115 -77.35 21.94 -55.58
CA GLY A 115 -78.76 21.66 -55.86
C GLY A 115 -79.53 22.94 -56.18
N LEU A 116 -79.39 23.96 -55.36
CA LEU A 116 -79.98 25.29 -55.54
C LEU A 116 -79.49 25.95 -56.83
N LEU A 117 -78.20 25.95 -57.13
CA LEU A 117 -77.61 26.50 -58.35
C LEU A 117 -78.07 25.73 -59.59
N ARG A 118 -78.27 24.41 -59.49
CA ARG A 118 -78.89 23.62 -60.57
C ARG A 118 -80.34 24.04 -60.78
N SER A 119 -81.11 24.17 -59.70
CA SER A 119 -82.49 24.67 -59.78
C SER A 119 -82.54 26.09 -60.30
N GLN A 120 -81.64 26.98 -59.88
CA GLN A 120 -81.52 28.36 -60.35
C GLN A 120 -81.06 28.44 -61.79
N LEU A 121 -80.19 27.55 -62.27
CA LEU A 121 -79.86 27.48 -63.70
C LEU A 121 -81.07 27.02 -64.51
N GLN A 122 -81.89 26.13 -63.96
CA GLN A 122 -83.11 25.68 -64.58
C GLN A 122 -84.18 26.77 -64.59
N THR A 123 -84.37 27.49 -63.47
CA THR A 123 -85.29 28.62 -63.40
C THR A 123 -84.75 29.84 -64.11
N ALA A 124 -83.46 30.19 -64.11
CA ALA A 124 -82.91 31.32 -64.89
C ALA A 124 -82.92 31.05 -66.41
N ASN A 125 -82.93 29.77 -66.81
CA ASN A 125 -83.27 29.38 -68.16
C ASN A 125 -84.78 29.57 -68.47
N GLU A 126 -85.63 29.67 -67.44
CA GLU A 126 -87.08 29.96 -67.50
C GLU A 126 -87.44 31.43 -67.14
N ASP A 127 -86.58 32.16 -66.43
CA ASP A 127 -86.81 33.43 -65.71
C ASP A 127 -85.85 34.55 -66.16
N ASN A 128 -85.20 34.42 -67.32
CA ASN A 128 -84.43 35.53 -67.92
C ASN A 128 -85.33 36.74 -68.30
N ASP A 129 -86.60 36.77 -67.88
CA ASP A 129 -87.57 37.82 -68.15
C ASP A 129 -87.85 38.79 -66.97
N HIS A 130 -87.56 38.51 -65.69
CA HIS A 130 -88.09 39.38 -64.62
C HIS A 130 -87.14 39.79 -63.47
N LYS A 131 -86.47 40.93 -63.72
CA LYS A 131 -86.33 42.14 -62.88
C LYS A 131 -85.82 42.08 -61.43
N ASN A 132 -84.65 42.72 -61.29
CA ASN A 132 -84.18 43.54 -60.18
C ASN A 132 -85.25 44.46 -59.57
N SER A 133 -85.37 44.47 -58.24
CA SER A 133 -85.61 45.68 -57.42
C SER A 133 -85.77 45.26 -55.97
N ASP A 134 -84.77 45.53 -55.12
CA ASP A 134 -84.94 45.92 -53.70
C ASP A 134 -83.54 46.22 -53.10
N ASN A 135 -83.09 47.48 -53.26
CA ASN A 135 -81.72 47.92 -52.96
C ASN A 135 -81.63 48.93 -51.80
N LEU A 136 -82.74 49.27 -51.15
CA LEU A 136 -82.78 50.34 -50.14
C LEU A 136 -82.77 49.83 -48.69
N ASP A 137 -83.41 48.70 -48.38
CA ASP A 137 -83.35 48.06 -47.04
C ASP A 137 -82.04 47.26 -46.81
N ALA A 138 -81.34 46.91 -47.90
CA ALA A 138 -80.03 46.27 -47.82
C ALA A 138 -78.96 47.23 -47.25
N ASN A 139 -79.03 48.53 -47.55
CA ASN A 139 -78.00 49.47 -47.11
C ASN A 139 -78.05 49.78 -45.61
N SER A 140 -79.24 49.85 -44.99
CA SER A 140 -79.37 50.10 -43.54
C SER A 140 -79.00 48.87 -42.69
N SER A 141 -79.28 47.67 -43.19
CA SER A 141 -78.85 46.40 -42.58
C SER A 141 -77.34 46.17 -42.72
N LEU A 142 -76.73 46.60 -43.83
CA LEU A 142 -75.27 46.60 -43.99
C LEU A 142 -74.58 47.58 -43.04
N GLU A 143 -75.15 48.78 -42.82
CA GLU A 143 -74.56 49.78 -41.91
C GLU A 143 -74.61 49.33 -40.45
N THR A 144 -75.70 48.72 -40.00
CA THR A 144 -75.79 48.11 -38.66
C THR A 144 -74.87 46.90 -38.50
N SER A 145 -74.71 46.09 -39.56
CA SER A 145 -73.73 44.99 -39.57
C SER A 145 -72.29 45.51 -39.54
N LEU A 146 -71.99 46.62 -40.21
CA LEU A 146 -70.68 47.25 -40.19
C LEU A 146 -70.30 47.72 -38.78
N ILE A 147 -71.20 48.42 -38.09
CA ILE A 147 -70.98 48.89 -36.72
C ILE A 147 -70.79 47.70 -35.75
N ALA A 148 -71.56 46.62 -35.92
CA ALA A 148 -71.37 45.40 -35.14
C ALA A 148 -69.99 44.76 -35.40
N ASN A 149 -69.56 44.71 -36.66
CA ASN A 149 -68.23 44.21 -37.03
C ASN A 149 -67.11 45.09 -36.48
N GLU A 150 -67.23 46.41 -36.54
CA GLU A 150 -66.25 47.35 -35.96
C GLU A 150 -66.13 47.17 -34.45
N LYS A 151 -67.25 46.95 -33.76
CA LYS A 151 -67.26 46.63 -32.33
C LYS A 151 -66.53 45.32 -32.04
N ILE A 152 -66.82 44.25 -32.79
CA ILE A 152 -66.13 42.96 -32.66
C ILE A 152 -64.62 43.11 -32.92
N ILE A 153 -64.23 43.88 -33.94
CA ILE A 153 -62.83 44.17 -34.25
C ILE A 153 -62.15 44.89 -33.07
N SER A 154 -62.84 45.85 -32.44
CA SER A 154 -62.30 46.55 -31.28
C SER A 154 -62.13 45.62 -30.07
N GLU A 155 -63.11 44.75 -29.80
CA GLU A 155 -63.06 43.75 -28.72
C GLU A 155 -61.91 42.76 -28.97
N LEU A 156 -61.80 42.20 -30.18
CA LEU A 156 -60.70 41.31 -30.57
C LEU A 156 -59.33 41.99 -30.46
N ASN A 157 -59.21 43.27 -30.82
CA ASN A 157 -57.95 44.00 -30.66
C ASN A 157 -57.57 44.18 -29.19
N THR A 158 -58.55 44.45 -28.31
CA THR A 158 -58.28 44.52 -26.87
C THR A 158 -57.92 43.17 -26.28
N GLU A 159 -58.57 42.09 -26.72
CA GLU A 159 -58.24 40.72 -26.32
C GLU A 159 -56.84 40.33 -26.81
N LEU A 160 -56.48 40.65 -28.06
CA LEU A 160 -55.13 40.45 -28.60
C LEU A 160 -54.10 41.18 -27.76
N HIS A 161 -54.31 42.46 -27.45
CA HIS A 161 -53.36 43.21 -26.64
C HIS A 161 -53.23 42.66 -25.22
N ASN A 162 -54.34 42.21 -24.62
CA ASN A 162 -54.31 41.56 -23.31
C ASN A 162 -53.52 40.24 -23.36
N LEU A 163 -53.75 39.40 -24.38
CA LEU A 163 -53.03 38.15 -24.57
C LEU A 163 -51.53 38.36 -24.86
N GLU A 164 -51.19 39.39 -25.63
CA GLU A 164 -49.79 39.77 -25.86
C GLU A 164 -49.11 40.20 -24.56
N ASN A 165 -49.80 40.97 -23.72
CA ASN A 165 -49.29 41.41 -22.42
C ASN A 165 -49.13 40.23 -21.45
N THR A 166 -50.09 39.30 -21.37
CA THR A 166 -49.95 38.11 -20.52
C THR A 166 -48.80 37.23 -20.99
N LEU A 167 -48.67 36.99 -22.29
CA LEU A 167 -47.58 36.21 -22.87
C LEU A 167 -46.21 36.88 -22.66
N SER A 168 -46.14 38.21 -22.74
CA SER A 168 -44.93 38.97 -22.42
C SER A 168 -44.53 38.81 -20.95
N ASN A 169 -45.51 38.90 -20.04
CA ASN A 169 -45.28 38.72 -18.60
C ASN A 169 -44.82 37.30 -18.26
N GLU A 170 -45.45 36.28 -18.84
CA GLU A 170 -45.06 34.87 -18.66
C GLU A 170 -43.64 34.62 -19.19
N ARG A 171 -43.30 35.15 -20.37
CA ARG A 171 -41.93 35.09 -20.91
C ARG A 171 -40.91 35.72 -19.97
N GLU A 172 -41.22 36.87 -19.38
CA GLU A 172 -40.34 37.52 -18.42
C GLU A 172 -40.19 36.70 -17.13
N GLN A 173 -41.27 36.10 -16.63
CA GLN A 173 -41.23 35.21 -15.46
C GLN A 173 -40.37 33.97 -15.72
N HIS A 174 -40.57 33.29 -16.85
CA HIS A 174 -39.74 32.14 -17.24
C HIS A 174 -38.28 32.55 -17.41
N MET A 175 -37.99 33.72 -17.99
CA MET A 175 -36.62 34.21 -18.10
C MET A 175 -35.98 34.45 -16.73
N LYS A 176 -36.74 34.98 -15.76
CA LYS A 176 -36.26 35.15 -14.37
C LYS A 176 -36.01 33.80 -13.70
N GLU A 177 -36.89 32.82 -13.92
CA GLU A 177 -36.75 31.47 -13.37
C GLU A 177 -35.55 30.74 -13.96
N ILE A 178 -35.35 30.79 -15.28
CA ILE A 178 -34.17 30.25 -15.95
C ILE A 178 -32.88 30.86 -15.39
N LYS A 179 -32.85 32.20 -15.18
CA LYS A 179 -31.69 32.87 -14.57
C LYS A 179 -31.42 32.38 -13.15
N LYS A 180 -32.46 32.18 -12.33
CA LYS A 180 -32.32 31.64 -10.96
C LYS A 180 -31.81 30.20 -10.98
N LEU A 181 -32.39 29.34 -11.82
CA LEU A 181 -31.98 27.95 -11.95
C LEU A 181 -30.53 27.84 -12.45
N ASN A 182 -30.13 28.65 -13.43
CA ASN A 182 -28.74 28.70 -13.89
C ASN A 182 -27.77 29.16 -12.80
N ALA A 183 -28.14 30.14 -11.98
CA ALA A 183 -27.32 30.57 -10.84
C ALA A 183 -27.14 29.44 -9.82
N LEU A 184 -28.23 28.75 -9.45
CA LEU A 184 -28.18 27.60 -8.54
C LEU A 184 -27.36 26.44 -9.12
N LEU A 185 -27.48 26.18 -10.43
CA LEU A 185 -26.69 25.16 -11.12
C LEU A 185 -25.19 25.47 -11.00
N ASN A 186 -24.79 26.70 -11.33
CA ASN A 186 -23.40 27.13 -11.24
C ASN A 186 -22.87 27.07 -9.79
N GLU A 187 -23.68 27.44 -8.79
CA GLU A 187 -23.31 27.28 -7.38
C GLU A 187 -23.07 25.80 -7.00
N LYS A 188 -23.92 24.89 -7.48
CA LYS A 188 -23.76 23.45 -7.24
C LYS A 188 -22.55 22.87 -7.97
N GLU A 189 -22.27 23.31 -9.20
CA GLU A 189 -21.06 22.93 -9.94
C GLU A 189 -19.78 23.34 -9.19
N VAL A 190 -19.73 24.58 -8.71
CA VAL A 190 -18.59 25.07 -7.90
C VAL A 190 -18.46 24.28 -6.59
N ALA A 191 -19.56 23.97 -5.91
CA ALA A 191 -19.52 23.18 -4.68
C ALA A 191 -19.06 21.72 -4.94
N LEU A 192 -19.51 21.12 -6.04
CA LEU A 192 -19.07 19.79 -6.46
C LEU A 192 -17.57 19.77 -6.77
N GLU A 193 -17.05 20.78 -7.45
CA GLU A 193 -15.64 20.83 -7.78
C GLU A 193 -14.77 20.97 -6.52
N LYS A 194 -15.18 21.81 -5.57
CA LYS A 194 -14.52 21.90 -4.25
C LYS A 194 -14.55 20.57 -3.49
N LEU A 195 -15.69 19.87 -3.48
CA LEU A 195 -15.78 18.55 -2.82
C LEU A 195 -14.90 17.50 -3.51
N LYS A 196 -14.74 17.55 -4.83
CA LYS A 196 -13.81 16.68 -5.54
C LYS A 196 -12.36 17.00 -5.20
N GLU A 197 -11.98 18.27 -5.15
CA GLU A 197 -10.64 18.69 -4.71
C GLU A 197 -10.37 18.21 -3.28
N GLU A 198 -11.32 18.43 -2.35
CA GLU A 198 -11.22 17.93 -0.98
C GLU A 198 -11.08 16.40 -0.94
N LEU A 199 -11.85 15.67 -1.75
CA LEU A 199 -11.76 14.21 -1.82
C LEU A 199 -10.40 13.75 -2.37
N GLN A 200 -9.82 14.45 -3.34
CA GLN A 200 -8.49 14.15 -3.86
C GLN A 200 -7.37 14.44 -2.86
N THR A 201 -7.53 15.46 -2.01
CA THR A 201 -6.54 15.78 -0.95
C THR A 201 -6.60 14.80 0.23
N ARG A 202 -7.67 14.03 0.37
CA ARG A 202 -7.78 13.05 1.46
C ARG A 202 -6.80 11.89 1.24
N PRO A 203 -6.08 11.46 2.29
CA PRO A 203 -5.23 10.27 2.22
C PRO A 203 -6.03 9.09 1.69
N THR A 204 -5.52 8.44 0.65
CA THR A 204 -6.14 7.26 0.06
C THR A 204 -6.18 6.15 1.11
N THR A 205 -7.22 5.31 1.11
CA THR A 205 -7.35 4.16 2.04
C THR A 205 -6.09 3.30 2.04
N LYS A 206 -5.52 3.04 0.86
CA LYS A 206 -4.23 2.35 0.71
C LYS A 206 -3.10 3.02 1.48
N LEU A 207 -2.96 4.34 1.41
CA LEU A 207 -1.93 5.06 2.16
C LEU A 207 -2.16 4.98 3.68
N VAL A 208 -3.41 5.04 4.12
CA VAL A 208 -3.77 4.88 5.53
C VAL A 208 -3.49 3.46 6.01
N ASP A 209 -3.80 2.46 5.20
CA ASP A 209 -3.54 1.04 5.49
C ASP A 209 -2.03 0.75 5.50
N ASP A 210 -1.27 1.27 4.53
CA ASP A 210 0.19 1.20 4.49
C ASP A 210 0.83 1.86 5.73
N LEU A 211 0.30 3.02 6.15
CA LEU A 211 0.77 3.70 7.37
C LEU A 211 0.40 2.92 8.63
N ARG A 212 -0.78 2.29 8.68
CA ARG A 212 -1.18 1.41 9.79
C ARG A 212 -0.31 0.15 9.85
N GLU A 213 0.01 -0.45 8.71
CA GLU A 213 0.91 -1.60 8.62
C GLU A 213 2.33 -1.21 9.06
N LYS A 214 2.86 -0.08 8.59
CA LYS A 214 4.15 0.48 9.04
C LYS A 214 4.16 0.76 10.54
N VAL A 215 3.09 1.31 11.10
CA VAL A 215 2.97 1.53 12.55
C VAL A 215 2.91 0.20 13.31
N LYS A 216 2.19 -0.81 12.79
CA LYS A 216 2.12 -2.14 13.41
C LYS A 216 3.48 -2.85 13.39
N ILE A 217 4.23 -2.74 12.30
CA ILE A 217 5.61 -3.24 12.19
C ILE A 217 6.53 -2.47 13.16
N LEU A 218 6.45 -1.15 13.21
CA LEU A 218 7.26 -0.34 14.14
C LEU A 218 6.93 -0.64 15.59
N GLN A 219 5.67 -0.94 15.91
CA GLN A 219 5.26 -1.37 17.24
C GLN A 219 5.82 -2.76 17.57
N ALA A 220 5.80 -3.69 16.61
CA ALA A 220 6.39 -5.02 16.74
C ALA A 220 7.90 -4.98 16.97
N VAL A 221 8.61 -4.20 16.15
CA VAL A 221 10.09 -4.08 16.19
C VAL A 221 10.55 -3.25 17.39
N GLY A 222 9.84 -2.17 17.71
CA GLY A 222 10.20 -1.23 18.77
C GLY A 222 9.83 -1.71 20.17
N TYR A 223 8.78 -2.52 20.30
CA TYR A 223 8.25 -2.92 21.61
C TYR A 223 8.20 -4.43 21.85
N ASN A 224 8.48 -5.28 20.84
CA ASN A 224 8.49 -6.75 20.99
C ASN A 224 7.24 -7.30 21.71
N THR A 225 6.10 -6.61 21.55
CA THR A 225 4.85 -6.81 22.32
C THR A 225 3.80 -7.66 21.62
N ILE A 226 4.11 -8.25 20.47
CA ILE A 226 3.15 -9.08 19.75
C ILE A 226 3.29 -10.54 20.20
N GLU A 227 2.25 -11.05 20.87
CA GLU A 227 2.06 -12.48 21.14
C GLU A 227 2.10 -13.24 19.80
N ALA A 228 2.82 -14.37 19.75
CA ALA A 228 3.17 -15.08 18.53
C ALA A 228 1.99 -15.45 17.59
N GLU A 229 0.76 -15.40 18.09
CA GLU A 229 -0.48 -15.71 17.34
C GLU A 229 -0.91 -14.57 16.38
N ASP A 230 -0.52 -13.31 16.64
CA ASP A 230 -0.84 -12.15 15.78
C ASP A 230 0.21 -11.86 14.69
N TRP A 231 1.34 -12.57 14.73
CA TRP A 231 2.39 -12.50 13.70
C TRP A 231 1.90 -13.13 12.39
N GLU A 232 1.34 -14.35 12.43
CA GLU A 232 0.92 -15.07 11.22
C GLU A 232 -0.16 -14.34 10.42
N VAL A 233 -1.07 -13.64 11.09
CA VAL A 233 -2.16 -12.89 10.44
C VAL A 233 -1.62 -11.60 9.80
N ALA A 234 -0.66 -10.93 10.44
CA ALA A 234 -0.03 -9.72 9.92
C ALA A 234 1.04 -9.98 8.85
N THR A 235 1.64 -11.17 8.79
CA THR A 235 2.71 -11.53 7.84
C THR A 235 2.26 -12.39 6.66
N SER A 236 0.98 -12.72 6.55
CA SER A 236 0.42 -13.52 5.45
C SER A 236 0.53 -12.89 4.04
N GLY A 237 0.98 -11.64 3.94
CA GLY A 237 1.33 -11.00 2.68
C GLY A 237 2.58 -11.63 2.04
N GLN A 238 2.47 -12.02 0.77
CA GLN A 238 3.54 -12.71 0.00
C GLN A 238 4.87 -11.93 -0.03
N GLU A 239 4.84 -10.61 0.08
CA GLU A 239 6.02 -9.74 0.12
C GLU A 239 6.72 -9.75 1.50
N MET A 240 5.96 -9.89 2.59
CA MET A 240 6.51 -9.98 3.94
C MET A 240 7.09 -11.37 4.23
N SER A 241 6.51 -12.45 3.71
CA SER A 241 7.12 -13.79 3.75
C SER A 241 8.48 -13.83 3.03
N LYS A 242 8.61 -13.06 1.94
CA LYS A 242 9.89 -12.88 1.24
C LYS A 242 10.90 -12.04 2.03
N LEU A 243 10.45 -11.03 2.77
CA LEU A 243 11.30 -10.25 3.66
C LEU A 243 11.75 -11.08 4.88
N GLU A 244 10.85 -11.87 5.46
CA GLU A 244 11.10 -12.75 6.60
C GLU A 244 12.12 -13.83 6.24
N SER A 245 11.96 -14.50 5.10
CA SER A 245 12.94 -15.47 4.61
C SER A 245 14.31 -14.83 4.38
N LEU A 246 14.37 -13.62 3.82
CA LEU A 246 15.63 -12.90 3.61
C LEU A 246 16.28 -12.45 4.94
N LEU A 247 15.50 -12.06 5.93
CA LEU A 247 15.98 -11.73 7.27
C LEU A 247 16.48 -12.98 8.01
N LEU A 248 15.79 -14.11 7.90
CA LEU A 248 16.23 -15.39 8.46
C LEU A 248 17.53 -15.87 7.82
N ASP A 249 17.67 -15.78 6.50
CA ASP A 249 18.91 -16.14 5.81
C ASP A 249 20.08 -15.23 6.21
N LYS A 250 19.84 -13.92 6.35
CA LYS A 250 20.86 -12.99 6.88
C LYS A 250 21.21 -13.32 8.33
N ASN A 251 20.24 -13.64 9.16
CA ASN A 251 20.47 -13.99 10.56
C ASN A 251 21.34 -15.27 10.66
N ARG A 252 20.98 -16.33 9.93
CA ARG A 252 21.78 -17.56 9.83
C ARG A 252 23.19 -17.30 9.33
N LYS A 253 23.35 -16.41 8.33
CA LYS A 253 24.67 -16.03 7.82
C LYS A 253 25.50 -15.31 8.88
N VAL A 254 24.92 -14.36 9.61
CA VAL A 254 25.59 -13.65 10.71
C VAL A 254 25.93 -14.60 11.85
N GLU A 255 25.06 -15.55 12.18
CA GLU A 255 25.34 -16.60 13.17
C GLU A 255 26.51 -17.50 12.73
N HIS A 256 26.58 -17.84 11.44
CA HIS A 256 27.71 -18.59 10.88
C HIS A 256 29.02 -17.78 10.93
N GLU A 257 28.99 -16.51 10.53
CA GLU A 257 30.16 -15.62 10.62
C GLU A 257 30.61 -15.44 12.08
N LEU A 258 29.67 -15.31 13.02
CA LEU A 258 29.95 -15.18 14.45
C LEU A 258 30.55 -16.47 15.03
N THR A 259 30.06 -17.64 14.64
CA THR A 259 30.65 -18.93 15.04
C THR A 259 32.04 -19.12 14.43
N GLN A 260 32.24 -18.76 13.16
CA GLN A 260 33.54 -18.79 12.50
C GLN A 260 34.56 -17.86 13.20
N LEU A 261 34.17 -16.63 13.52
CA LEU A 261 35.03 -15.69 14.24
C LEU A 261 35.35 -16.17 15.65
N LYS A 262 34.41 -16.81 16.36
CA LYS A 262 34.67 -17.43 17.67
C LYS A 262 35.72 -18.56 17.57
N VAL A 263 35.62 -19.41 16.55
CA VAL A 263 36.61 -20.48 16.33
C VAL A 263 37.98 -19.87 16.03
N GLN A 264 38.06 -18.91 15.11
CA GLN A 264 39.32 -18.23 14.80
C GLN A 264 39.92 -17.53 16.02
N LEU A 265 39.09 -16.92 16.86
CA LEU A 265 39.55 -16.31 18.11
C LEU A 265 40.14 -17.37 19.04
N SER A 266 39.47 -18.51 19.22
CA SER A 266 40.00 -19.60 20.05
C SER A 266 41.33 -20.16 19.52
N GLU A 267 41.46 -20.35 18.20
CA GLU A 267 42.71 -20.78 17.57
C GLU A 267 43.83 -19.75 17.79
N ARG A 268 43.53 -18.46 17.61
CA ARG A 268 44.50 -17.39 17.85
C ARG A 268 44.92 -17.32 19.31
N THR A 269 43.99 -17.44 20.25
CA THR A 269 44.30 -17.47 21.69
C THR A 269 45.20 -18.66 22.03
N THR A 270 44.92 -19.87 21.53
CA THR A 270 45.80 -21.02 21.77
C THR A 270 47.20 -20.84 21.16
N SER A 271 47.29 -20.22 19.97
CA SER A 271 48.59 -19.91 19.36
C SER A 271 49.36 -18.88 20.18
N LEU A 272 48.68 -17.87 20.72
CA LEU A 272 49.25 -16.85 21.59
C LEU A 272 49.78 -17.48 22.87
N GLU A 273 48.97 -18.28 23.57
CA GLU A 273 49.37 -19.01 24.78
C GLU A 273 50.60 -19.88 24.54
N SER A 274 50.68 -20.57 23.39
CA SER A 274 51.86 -21.38 23.04
C SER A 274 53.12 -20.51 22.84
N SER A 275 52.98 -19.32 22.24
CA SER A 275 54.09 -18.40 22.02
C SER A 275 54.55 -17.75 23.32
N GLU A 276 53.62 -17.41 24.21
CA GLU A 276 53.91 -16.90 25.55
C GLU A 276 54.63 -17.95 26.38
N ALA A 277 54.20 -19.23 26.34
CA ALA A 277 54.88 -20.33 26.99
C ALA A 277 56.34 -20.48 26.48
N ASN A 278 56.55 -20.38 25.17
CA ASN A 278 57.89 -20.41 24.58
C ASN A 278 58.75 -19.22 25.03
N ILE A 279 58.19 -18.02 25.14
CA ILE A 279 58.90 -16.84 25.66
C ILE A 279 59.34 -17.08 27.10
N VAL A 280 58.45 -17.62 27.95
CA VAL A 280 58.77 -17.95 29.35
C VAL A 280 59.90 -18.98 29.40
N GLU A 281 59.85 -20.04 28.60
CA GLU A 281 60.89 -21.05 28.53
C GLU A 281 62.24 -20.47 28.07
N LEU A 282 62.24 -19.67 27.00
CA LEU A 282 63.45 -19.02 26.48
C LEU A 282 64.02 -18.02 27.49
N THR A 283 63.16 -17.29 28.21
CA THR A 283 63.58 -16.37 29.28
C THR A 283 64.20 -17.13 30.44
N ALA A 284 63.65 -18.29 30.80
CA ALA A 284 64.24 -19.16 31.82
C ALA A 284 65.63 -19.68 31.39
N LYS A 285 65.77 -20.14 30.14
CA LYS A 285 67.06 -20.55 29.57
C LYS A 285 68.07 -19.41 29.53
N LEU A 286 67.65 -18.21 29.16
CA LEU A 286 68.51 -17.03 29.15
C LEU A 286 69.00 -16.67 30.56
N ASN A 287 68.11 -16.72 31.56
CA ASN A 287 68.49 -16.50 32.96
C ASN A 287 69.47 -17.56 33.49
N GLU A 288 69.30 -18.82 33.08
CA GLU A 288 70.22 -19.90 33.43
C GLU A 288 71.60 -19.68 32.78
N GLN A 289 71.63 -19.33 31.49
CA GLN A 289 72.85 -18.95 30.80
C GLN A 289 73.52 -17.74 31.45
N GLN A 290 72.77 -16.70 31.79
CA GLN A 290 73.30 -15.51 32.46
C GLN A 290 73.88 -15.85 33.85
N ARG A 291 73.24 -16.74 34.62
CA ARG A 291 73.82 -17.25 35.87
C ARG A 291 75.09 -18.06 35.65
N LEU A 292 75.14 -18.88 34.60
CA LEU A 292 76.34 -19.64 34.26
C LEU A 292 77.49 -18.70 33.87
N ILE A 293 77.21 -17.70 33.03
CA ILE A 293 78.18 -16.65 32.67
C ILE A 293 78.67 -15.94 33.93
N GLN A 294 77.78 -15.49 34.81
CA GLN A 294 78.17 -14.84 36.06
C GLN A 294 79.08 -15.72 36.92
N LYS A 295 78.78 -17.03 37.04
CA LYS A 295 79.66 -17.98 37.75
C LYS A 295 81.02 -18.12 37.07
N LEU A 296 81.04 -18.22 35.74
CA LEU A 296 82.29 -18.30 34.97
C LEU A 296 83.11 -17.00 35.11
N GLU A 297 82.47 -15.84 35.10
CA GLU A 297 83.09 -14.54 35.36
C GLU A 297 83.66 -14.47 36.79
N ASP A 298 82.90 -14.90 37.79
CA ASP A 298 83.37 -14.98 39.18
C ASP A 298 84.55 -15.94 39.33
N ASP A 299 84.54 -17.09 38.64
CA ASP A 299 85.62 -18.08 38.66
C ASP A 299 86.85 -17.57 37.90
N ILE A 300 86.68 -16.84 36.80
CA ILE A 300 87.76 -16.12 36.12
C ILE A 300 88.35 -15.06 37.05
N LEU A 301 87.53 -14.24 37.71
CA LEU A 301 87.98 -13.24 38.67
C LEU A 301 88.76 -13.86 39.82
N LYS A 302 88.28 -14.97 40.40
CA LYS A 302 88.99 -15.74 41.44
C LYS A 302 90.30 -16.34 40.92
N GLY A 303 90.30 -16.82 39.68
CA GLY A 303 91.49 -17.34 38.99
C GLY A 303 92.54 -16.26 38.74
N TYR A 304 92.13 -15.05 38.35
CA TYR A 304 93.01 -13.89 38.19
C TYR A 304 93.54 -13.37 39.55
N THR A 305 92.72 -13.37 40.61
CA THR A 305 93.24 -13.05 41.96
C THR A 305 94.22 -14.10 42.48
N SER A 306 94.12 -15.35 42.01
CA SER A 306 95.06 -16.43 42.35
C SER A 306 96.35 -16.39 41.52
N LYS A 307 96.35 -15.70 40.36
CA LYS A 307 97.50 -15.58 39.46
C LYS A 307 98.23 -14.22 39.56
N ASN A 308 97.79 -13.32 40.43
CA ASN A 308 98.48 -12.04 40.69
C ASN A 308 99.66 -12.15 41.68
N ARG A 309 100.37 -13.29 41.67
CA ARG A 309 101.75 -13.42 42.16
C ARG A 309 102.74 -13.86 41.08
N GLN A 310 102.33 -13.96 39.81
CA GLN A 310 103.27 -14.24 38.72
C GLN A 310 102.93 -13.47 37.45
N SER A 311 102.92 -12.14 37.59
CA SER A 311 103.27 -11.22 36.51
C SER A 311 104.78 -11.08 36.52
N THR A 312 105.46 -11.88 35.69
CA THR A 312 106.78 -11.57 35.08
C THR A 312 107.16 -12.71 34.14
N LEU A 313 106.65 -12.66 32.90
CA LEU A 313 107.40 -13.08 31.70
C LEU A 313 106.52 -12.87 30.44
N VAL A 314 107.01 -12.03 29.52
CA VAL A 314 106.80 -12.08 28.05
C VAL A 314 105.34 -11.84 27.60
N ASP A 315 104.91 -10.65 27.14
CA ASP A 315 105.33 -9.84 25.98
C ASP A 315 106.24 -10.55 24.96
N ASP A 316 105.63 -11.30 24.03
CA ASP A 316 106.19 -11.52 22.69
C ASP A 316 105.14 -12.04 21.68
N TRP A 317 105.26 -11.52 20.47
CA TRP A 317 104.73 -11.96 19.18
C TRP A 317 103.24 -11.88 18.82
N ASP A 318 102.92 -10.72 18.28
CA ASP A 318 102.45 -10.45 16.91
C ASP A 318 102.58 -11.58 15.83
N LEU A 319 101.76 -11.46 14.77
CA LEU A 319 101.82 -12.09 13.43
C LEU A 319 100.92 -13.30 13.10
N SER A 320 99.72 -12.96 12.60
CA SER A 320 99.23 -13.23 11.23
C SER A 320 99.55 -14.55 10.47
N LYS A 321 98.48 -15.02 9.81
CA LYS A 321 98.40 -15.70 8.50
C LYS A 321 98.72 -17.21 8.39
N SER A 322 97.78 -17.84 7.66
CA SER A 322 97.99 -18.74 6.51
C SER A 322 98.03 -20.26 6.74
N GLY A 323 97.16 -20.94 5.98
CA GLY A 323 97.35 -22.28 5.42
C GLY A 323 97.04 -23.41 6.40
N GLY A 324 96.20 -24.40 6.12
CA GLY A 324 95.71 -24.92 4.84
C GLY A 324 95.90 -26.43 4.84
N LYS A 325 94.84 -27.18 4.43
CA LYS A 325 94.82 -28.61 4.04
C LYS A 325 95.25 -29.62 5.12
N GLU A 326 94.79 -30.86 5.21
CA GLU A 326 93.90 -31.81 4.53
C GLU A 326 93.76 -32.92 5.62
N ALA A 327 92.60 -33.50 5.95
CA ALA A 327 91.97 -34.66 5.34
C ALA A 327 91.28 -35.42 6.49
N SER A 328 90.06 -35.92 6.28
CA SER A 328 89.66 -37.30 6.62
C SER A 328 88.15 -37.44 6.41
N GLU A 329 87.86 -38.12 5.31
CA GLU A 329 86.64 -38.84 4.94
C GLU A 329 85.66 -39.16 6.07
N ASN A 330 84.39 -38.77 5.92
CA ASN A 330 83.31 -39.72 5.62
C ASN A 330 81.92 -39.07 5.48
N ALA A 331 81.15 -39.67 4.58
CA ALA A 331 79.69 -39.67 4.47
C ALA A 331 79.01 -38.43 3.88
N GLU A 332 79.06 -38.40 2.55
CA GLU A 332 77.94 -38.03 1.70
C GLU A 332 76.61 -38.59 2.19
N GLN A 333 75.63 -37.72 2.44
CA GLN A 333 74.25 -38.03 2.07
C GLN A 333 73.45 -36.75 1.78
N ARG A 334 72.88 -36.73 0.56
CA ARG A 334 71.86 -35.82 0.02
C ARG A 334 72.28 -34.40 -0.35
N ARG A 335 72.86 -34.28 -1.54
CA ARG A 335 72.19 -33.42 -2.55
C ARG A 335 71.23 -34.27 -3.36
N VAL A 336 70.06 -33.69 -3.68
CA VAL A 336 69.08 -33.98 -4.76
C VAL A 336 67.67 -33.93 -4.18
N SER A 337 66.98 -32.79 -4.36
CA SER A 337 65.53 -32.69 -4.67
C SER A 337 64.94 -31.25 -4.66
N SER A 338 65.72 -30.16 -4.48
CA SER A 338 65.10 -28.84 -4.25
C SER A 338 64.49 -28.14 -5.49
N GLY A 339 64.55 -28.74 -6.69
CA GLY A 339 64.02 -28.14 -7.93
C GLY A 339 62.56 -28.48 -8.22
N GLN A 340 62.03 -29.57 -7.67
CA GLN A 340 60.68 -30.05 -8.00
C GLN A 340 59.59 -29.32 -7.20
N ASP A 341 59.91 -28.91 -5.97
CA ASP A 341 58.97 -28.19 -5.10
C ASP A 341 58.77 -26.74 -5.54
N GLN A 342 59.79 -26.06 -6.07
CA GLN A 342 59.63 -24.70 -6.60
C GLN A 342 58.70 -24.66 -7.82
N SER A 343 58.77 -25.66 -8.71
CA SER A 343 57.82 -25.82 -9.83
C SER A 343 56.40 -26.11 -9.32
N SER A 344 56.25 -26.87 -8.23
CA SER A 344 54.95 -27.14 -7.60
C SER A 344 54.35 -25.88 -6.97
N THR A 345 55.14 -25.12 -6.21
CA THR A 345 54.70 -23.84 -5.62
C THR A 345 54.36 -22.81 -6.70
N LEU A 346 55.18 -22.68 -7.75
CA LEU A 346 54.89 -21.77 -8.86
C LEU A 346 53.62 -22.18 -9.63
N LYS A 347 53.36 -23.49 -9.83
CA LYS A 347 52.08 -23.95 -10.41
C LYS A 347 50.90 -23.62 -9.50
N VAL A 348 51.03 -23.77 -8.19
CA VAL A 348 49.98 -23.38 -7.23
C VAL A 348 49.74 -21.88 -7.26
N ILE A 349 50.79 -21.07 -7.32
CA ILE A 349 50.68 -19.60 -7.42
C ILE A 349 50.05 -19.19 -8.75
N CYS A 350 50.44 -19.80 -9.88
CA CYS A 350 49.80 -19.56 -11.17
C CYS A 350 48.31 -19.94 -11.15
N ASN A 351 47.96 -21.11 -10.60
CA ASN A 351 46.56 -21.53 -10.47
C ASN A 351 45.75 -20.60 -9.54
N GLN A 352 46.35 -20.11 -8.46
CA GLN A 352 45.72 -19.14 -7.56
C GLN A 352 45.54 -17.79 -8.26
N ARG A 353 46.55 -17.30 -8.98
CA ARG A 353 46.47 -16.09 -9.80
C ARG A 353 45.37 -16.23 -10.86
N ASP A 354 45.33 -17.34 -11.58
CA ASP A 354 44.37 -17.55 -12.66
C ASP A 354 42.93 -17.63 -12.12
N ARG A 355 42.74 -18.24 -10.94
CA ARG A 355 41.45 -18.21 -10.22
C ARG A 355 41.05 -16.81 -9.78
N LEU A 356 42.01 -16.01 -9.30
CA LEU A 356 41.75 -14.63 -8.92
C LEU A 356 41.41 -13.78 -10.15
N CYS A 357 42.13 -13.95 -11.26
CA CYS A 357 41.82 -13.28 -12.53
C CYS A 357 40.42 -13.66 -13.04
N ALA A 358 40.04 -14.94 -12.98
CA ALA A 358 38.70 -15.39 -13.38
C ALA A 358 37.60 -14.77 -12.51
N ARG A 359 37.78 -14.76 -11.18
CA ARG A 359 36.83 -14.11 -10.26
C ARG A 359 36.73 -12.61 -10.50
N LEU A 360 37.84 -11.96 -10.81
CA LEU A 360 37.88 -10.53 -11.08
C LEU A 360 37.09 -10.20 -12.37
N GLN A 361 37.31 -10.97 -13.44
CA GLN A 361 36.52 -10.86 -14.68
C GLN A 361 35.03 -11.11 -14.46
N GLU A 362 34.67 -12.12 -13.66
CA GLU A 362 33.27 -12.41 -13.32
C GLU A 362 32.63 -11.24 -12.56
N THR A 363 33.33 -10.66 -11.59
CA THR A 363 32.83 -9.47 -10.86
C THR A 363 32.73 -8.24 -11.74
N GLU A 364 33.66 -8.05 -12.70
CA GLU A 364 33.58 -6.95 -13.67
C GLU A 364 32.39 -7.12 -14.62
N GLU A 365 32.08 -8.36 -15.05
CA GLU A 365 30.90 -8.65 -15.85
C GLU A 365 29.59 -8.44 -15.06
N GLU A 366 29.55 -8.83 -13.79
CA GLU A 366 28.41 -8.55 -12.91
C GLU A 366 28.20 -7.05 -12.72
N ILE A 367 29.27 -6.28 -12.50
CA ILE A 367 29.20 -4.82 -12.41
C ILE A 367 28.71 -4.23 -13.74
N ARG A 368 29.18 -4.75 -14.89
CA ARG A 368 28.71 -4.30 -16.21
C ARG A 368 27.21 -4.58 -16.39
N ARG A 369 26.74 -5.79 -16.05
CA ARG A 369 25.31 -6.15 -16.07
C ARG A 369 24.46 -5.30 -15.12
N LEU A 370 24.99 -4.93 -13.95
CA LEU A 370 24.30 -4.05 -13.01
C LEU A 370 24.23 -2.61 -13.55
N ASN A 371 25.31 -2.10 -14.14
CA ASN A 371 25.33 -0.78 -14.77
C ASN A 371 24.35 -0.71 -15.96
N ASP A 372 24.27 -1.75 -16.80
CA ASP A 372 23.31 -1.82 -17.90
C ASP A 372 21.85 -1.82 -17.40
N LYS A 373 21.59 -2.41 -16.22
CA LYS A 373 20.27 -2.40 -15.57
C LYS A 373 19.92 -1.08 -14.89
N ILE A 374 20.90 -0.25 -14.55
CA ILE A 374 20.70 1.07 -13.93
C ILE A 374 20.62 2.16 -15.00
N GLY A 375 21.22 1.94 -16.18
CA GLY A 375 21.21 2.87 -17.31
C GLY A 375 20.05 2.71 -18.31
N ALA A 376 19.14 1.76 -18.08
CA ALA A 376 17.88 1.57 -18.81
C ALA A 376 16.70 1.85 -17.86
#